data_AF-A0A6P8FRA2-F1
#
_entry.id   AF-A0A6P8FRA2-F1
#
_cell.length_a   1.000
_cell.length_b   1.000
_cell.length_c   1.000
_cell.angle_alpha   90.00
_cell.angle_beta   90.00
_cell.angle_gamma   90.00
#
_symmetry.space_group_name_H-M   'P 1'
#
loop_
_entity.id
_entity.type
_entity.pdbx_description
1 polymer ?
#
loop_
_entity_poly.entity_id
_entity_poly.type
_entity_poly.pdbx_seq_one_letter_code
_entity_poly.pdbx_strand_id
1 'polypeptide(L)'
;MSFKFAIPPLTSSRENHRGPFPCEVMEIKMSHSKDLTIVFSITGPGADQPPRNLFIIDAETGWLCVTQPLDREKQAKYTLYVHSVFVGGSQADPPMEIDILVIDQNDNKPVFMQNPFLGSVPEASKIGFEFMKVVATDADEPGNMNSEIRYKILSQDPPLPNKNMFSINPVTGATEPNSPDWTTSYKIVAGDDQGMFSVSSVAHKLDGIITTVKPLDFEKQCEHLLLVTVENDVPFSTPLLTSTATVKVSVKDENEAPVFQPRERKISRPEDLTAGRGVVLHLHNDIVTSIMLCPRYEIGSDPAGWLMINEQTGLSTVKSSMDRESGFVQHGKYTALILAVDDDDLPATGTGTLVVEVEDVNDHPPTIRKTAIAVCNQDPVPVLLPVLDGDGPGFSAPFSVELLDPDHDDWTAG
;
A
#
# COMPACT_ATOMS: atom_id res chain seq x y z
N MET A 1 88.40 -21.61 -0.27
CA MET A 1 87.21 -21.29 0.54
C MET A 1 86.25 -20.59 -0.38
N SER A 2 85.05 -21.12 -0.58
CA SER A 2 83.99 -20.39 -1.30
C SER A 2 83.47 -19.36 -0.32
N PHE A 3 83.80 -18.09 -0.55
CA PHE A 3 83.03 -17.02 0.06
C PHE A 3 81.63 -17.11 -0.57
N LYS A 4 80.61 -17.04 0.28
CA LYS A 4 79.22 -17.05 -0.17
C LYS A 4 78.61 -15.80 0.40
N PHE A 5 78.06 -14.97 -0.46
CA PHE A 5 77.12 -13.96 -0.01
C PHE A 5 76.03 -14.64 0.82
N ALA A 6 75.69 -14.04 1.97
CA ALA A 6 74.43 -14.36 2.61
C ALA A 6 73.32 -13.88 1.66
N ILE A 7 72.35 -14.75 1.34
CA ILE A 7 71.20 -14.40 0.49
C ILE A 7 70.59 -13.14 1.10
N PRO A 8 70.63 -11.97 0.41
CA PRO A 8 70.02 -10.77 0.95
C PRO A 8 68.52 -11.05 1.13
N PRO A 9 67.90 -10.69 2.26
CA PRO A 9 66.45 -10.65 2.32
C PRO A 9 65.95 -9.74 1.19
N LEU A 10 64.81 -10.11 0.58
CA LEU A 10 64.11 -9.26 -0.39
C LEU A 10 64.16 -7.81 0.10
N THR A 11 64.87 -6.97 -0.65
CA THR A 11 65.09 -5.60 -0.23
C THR A 11 64.09 -4.73 -0.94
N SER A 12 63.31 -4.04 -0.13
CA SER A 12 62.18 -3.26 -0.58
C SER A 12 62.38 -1.80 -0.17
N SER A 13 62.37 -0.88 -1.12
CA SER A 13 62.40 0.56 -0.85
C SER A 13 61.03 1.15 -1.19
N ARG A 14 60.43 1.95 -0.30
CA ARG A 14 59.17 2.63 -0.60
C ARG A 14 59.41 3.76 -1.60
N GLU A 15 58.56 3.88 -2.61
CA GLU A 15 58.61 5.02 -3.50
C GLU A 15 58.24 6.33 -2.81
N ASN A 16 58.56 7.46 -3.45
CA ASN A 16 58.24 8.81 -2.99
C ASN A 16 58.68 9.11 -1.55
N HIS A 17 59.67 8.37 -1.03
CA HIS A 17 60.14 8.51 0.34
C HIS A 17 60.63 9.94 0.60
N ARG A 18 60.12 10.57 1.66
CA ARG A 18 60.48 11.92 2.09
C ARG A 18 61.36 11.83 3.34
N GLY A 19 62.68 11.90 3.15
CA GLY A 19 63.67 11.89 4.22
C GLY A 19 64.96 12.58 3.77
N PRO A 20 65.94 12.78 4.68
CA PRO A 20 67.26 13.18 4.25
C PRO A 20 67.87 12.05 3.42
N PHE A 21 68.28 12.38 2.21
CA PHE A 21 69.07 11.48 1.37
C PHE A 21 70.57 11.73 1.62
N PRO A 22 71.43 10.71 1.43
CA PRO A 22 71.11 9.33 1.06
C PRO A 22 70.52 8.51 2.22
N CYS A 23 69.61 7.58 1.91
CA CYS A 23 68.93 6.71 2.87
C CYS A 23 69.44 5.27 2.76
N GLU A 24 69.81 4.67 3.89
CA GLU A 24 70.33 3.29 3.95
C GLU A 24 69.25 2.28 3.56
N VAL A 25 69.59 1.37 2.66
CA VAL A 25 68.70 0.34 2.12
C VAL A 25 69.05 -1.02 2.70
N MET A 26 70.32 -1.43 2.62
CA MET A 26 70.83 -2.66 3.23
C MET A 26 72.33 -2.61 3.46
N GLU A 27 72.84 -3.45 4.35
CA GLU A 27 74.26 -3.69 4.54
C GLU A 27 74.66 -5.00 3.85
N ILE A 28 75.69 -4.96 3.01
CA ILE A 28 76.24 -6.14 2.34
C ILE A 28 77.38 -6.70 3.17
N LYS A 29 77.19 -7.91 3.70
CA LYS A 29 78.18 -8.62 4.50
C LYS A 29 78.76 -9.81 3.76
N MET A 30 80.09 -9.93 3.80
CA MET A 30 80.79 -11.13 3.36
C MET A 30 81.12 -12.02 4.57
N SER A 31 81.00 -13.34 4.40
CA SER A 31 81.44 -14.31 5.40
C SER A 31 82.97 -14.30 5.50
N HIS A 32 83.51 -13.63 6.52
CA HIS A 32 84.93 -13.31 6.69
C HIS A 32 85.92 -14.51 6.75
N SER A 33 87.15 -14.23 6.32
CA SER A 33 88.38 -14.45 7.13
C SER A 33 88.98 -13.06 7.50
N LYS A 34 89.69 -12.94 8.62
CA LYS A 34 89.94 -11.67 9.36
C LYS A 34 91.01 -10.72 8.79
N ASP A 35 91.69 -11.06 7.68
CA ASP A 35 92.98 -10.41 7.34
C ASP A 35 93.01 -9.69 5.98
N LEU A 36 91.87 -9.47 5.32
CA LEU A 36 91.81 -8.83 4.00
C LEU A 36 90.81 -7.67 3.96
N THR A 37 91.29 -6.49 3.55
CA THR A 37 90.44 -5.32 3.26
C THR A 37 89.82 -5.47 1.87
N ILE A 38 88.51 -5.30 1.79
CA ILE A 38 87.70 -5.44 0.58
C ILE A 38 87.06 -4.09 0.27
N VAL A 39 87.00 -3.77 -1.02
CA VAL A 39 86.33 -2.57 -1.54
C VAL A 39 85.09 -3.01 -2.30
N PHE A 40 83.94 -2.42 -1.94
CA PHE A 40 82.67 -2.68 -2.59
C PHE A 40 82.40 -1.68 -3.73
N SER A 41 81.76 -2.17 -4.79
CA SER A 41 81.21 -1.32 -5.85
C SER A 41 79.95 -1.95 -6.44
N ILE A 42 79.12 -1.14 -7.11
CA ILE A 42 77.88 -1.57 -7.74
C ILE A 42 77.82 -1.16 -9.21
N THR A 43 77.21 -2.00 -10.03
CA THR A 43 76.91 -1.73 -11.44
C THR A 43 75.47 -2.15 -11.76
N GLY A 44 74.83 -1.49 -12.72
CA GLY A 44 73.46 -1.76 -13.17
C GLY A 44 72.64 -0.48 -13.36
N PRO A 45 71.38 -0.62 -13.82
CA PRO A 45 70.42 0.49 -13.88
C PRO A 45 70.20 1.07 -12.49
N GLY A 46 70.31 2.39 -12.32
CA GLY A 46 70.27 3.02 -11.00
C GLY A 46 71.66 3.34 -10.45
N ALA A 47 72.72 2.69 -10.93
CA ALA A 47 74.10 2.95 -10.54
C ALA A 47 74.87 3.65 -11.68
N ASP A 48 75.58 2.88 -12.51
CA ASP A 48 76.38 3.36 -13.64
C ASP A 48 75.60 3.42 -14.97
N GLN A 49 74.44 2.75 -15.05
CA GLN A 49 73.54 2.77 -16.21
C GLN A 49 72.29 3.64 -15.97
N PRO A 50 71.68 4.25 -17.00
CA PRO A 50 70.46 5.05 -16.85
C PRO A 50 69.27 4.27 -16.25
N PRO A 51 68.47 4.88 -15.36
CA PRO A 51 68.70 6.16 -14.68
C PRO A 51 69.93 6.07 -13.75
N ARG A 52 70.87 7.03 -13.81
CA ARG A 52 72.15 6.94 -13.08
C ARG A 52 72.08 7.54 -11.69
N ASN A 53 72.98 7.10 -10.80
CA ASN A 53 73.21 7.67 -9.47
C ASN A 53 72.01 7.61 -8.50
N LEU A 54 71.05 6.70 -8.70
CA LEU A 54 69.95 6.42 -7.77
C LEU A 54 70.42 5.62 -6.54
N PHE A 55 71.38 4.72 -6.74
CA PHE A 55 71.95 3.88 -5.69
C PHE A 55 73.46 4.11 -5.61
N ILE A 56 73.97 4.14 -4.39
CA ILE A 56 75.39 4.20 -4.07
C ILE A 56 75.72 3.14 -3.03
N ILE A 57 76.95 2.64 -3.04
CA ILE A 57 77.45 1.77 -1.98
C ILE A 57 78.64 2.44 -1.31
N ASP A 58 78.68 2.40 0.02
CA ASP A 58 79.88 2.74 0.75
C ASP A 58 80.95 1.67 0.49
N ALA A 59 82.09 2.12 -0.03
CA ALA A 59 83.16 1.26 -0.51
C ALA A 59 83.84 0.46 0.62
N GLU A 60 83.80 0.96 1.86
CA GLU A 60 84.45 0.34 3.03
C GLU A 60 83.46 -0.48 3.87
N THR A 61 82.24 0.03 4.07
CA THR A 61 81.25 -0.60 4.95
C THR A 61 80.29 -1.53 4.22
N GLY A 62 80.16 -1.41 2.89
CA GLY A 62 79.19 -2.17 2.11
C GLY A 62 77.73 -1.73 2.32
N TRP A 63 77.50 -0.52 2.87
CA TRP A 63 76.15 0.04 3.01
C TRP A 63 75.64 0.53 1.66
N LEU A 64 74.58 -0.10 1.16
CA LEU A 64 73.86 0.33 -0.03
C LEU A 64 72.83 1.39 0.38
N CYS A 65 72.87 2.55 -0.27
CA CYS A 65 71.97 3.66 -0.01
C CYS A 65 71.26 4.12 -1.29
N VAL A 66 70.04 4.63 -1.13
CA VAL A 66 69.30 5.34 -2.17
C VAL A 66 69.53 6.85 -2.02
N THR A 67 69.78 7.56 -3.12
CA THR A 67 70.20 8.98 -3.10
C THR A 67 69.07 9.96 -3.38
N GLN A 68 67.94 9.48 -3.89
CA GLN A 68 66.78 10.28 -4.27
C GLN A 68 65.50 9.43 -4.22
N PRO A 69 64.31 10.06 -4.21
CA PRO A 69 63.06 9.31 -4.24
C PRO A 69 62.99 8.41 -5.49
N LEU A 70 62.56 7.17 -5.28
CA LEU A 70 62.20 6.25 -6.35
C LEU A 70 60.74 6.46 -6.72
N ASP A 71 60.38 6.02 -7.92
CA ASP A 71 59.05 6.08 -8.51
C ASP A 71 58.82 4.73 -9.20
N ARG A 72 57.84 3.98 -8.70
CA ARG A 72 57.56 2.61 -9.11
C ARG A 72 56.94 2.58 -10.51
N GLU A 73 56.10 3.55 -10.85
CA GLU A 73 55.48 3.68 -12.18
C GLU A 73 56.53 3.92 -13.26
N LYS A 74 57.63 4.59 -12.93
CA LYS A 74 58.80 4.68 -13.82
C LYS A 74 59.57 3.36 -13.89
N GLN A 75 59.89 2.76 -12.73
CA GLN A 75 60.63 1.51 -12.67
C GLN A 75 60.43 0.77 -11.34
N ALA A 76 59.64 -0.30 -11.37
CA ALA A 76 59.28 -1.09 -10.18
C ALA A 76 60.42 -1.97 -9.62
N LYS A 77 61.47 -2.23 -10.42
CA LYS A 77 62.56 -3.13 -10.07
C LYS A 77 63.90 -2.65 -10.61
N TYR A 78 64.92 -2.68 -9.76
CA TYR A 78 66.32 -2.48 -10.13
C TYR A 78 67.12 -3.73 -9.84
N THR A 79 67.82 -4.25 -10.85
CA THR A 79 68.75 -5.37 -10.68
C THR A 79 70.17 -4.81 -10.73
N LEU A 80 70.86 -4.86 -9.60
CA LEU A 80 72.24 -4.40 -9.45
C LEU A 80 73.18 -5.58 -9.25
N TYR A 81 74.42 -5.42 -9.69
CA TYR A 81 75.50 -6.35 -9.45
C TYR A 81 76.51 -5.73 -8.51
N VAL A 82 76.78 -6.42 -7.41
CA VAL A 82 77.74 -6.00 -6.40
C VAL A 82 79.06 -6.71 -6.62
N HIS A 83 80.11 -5.92 -6.74
CA HIS A 83 81.47 -6.40 -6.91
C HIS A 83 82.25 -6.17 -5.63
N SER A 84 83.08 -7.14 -5.29
CA SER A 84 84.02 -7.08 -4.19
C SER A 84 85.42 -7.30 -4.73
N VAL A 85 86.32 -6.37 -4.44
CA VAL A 85 87.74 -6.46 -4.85
C VAL A 85 88.63 -6.30 -3.63
N PHE A 86 89.71 -7.07 -3.56
CA PHE A 86 90.73 -6.85 -2.54
C PHE A 86 91.50 -5.55 -2.84
N VAL A 87 92.11 -4.95 -1.81
CA VAL A 87 92.96 -3.75 -1.96
C VAL A 87 94.18 -3.96 -2.92
N GLY A 88 94.44 -5.19 -3.38
CA GLY A 88 95.40 -5.52 -4.44
C GLY A 88 94.83 -5.64 -5.87
N GLY A 89 93.52 -5.37 -6.06
CA GLY A 89 92.86 -5.33 -7.36
C GLY A 89 92.30 -6.67 -7.88
N SER A 90 92.57 -7.78 -7.21
CA SER A 90 91.93 -9.07 -7.53
C SER A 90 90.49 -9.12 -7.00
N GLN A 91 89.60 -9.71 -7.80
CA GLN A 91 88.22 -9.94 -7.42
C GLN A 91 88.15 -10.90 -6.22
N ALA A 92 87.40 -10.51 -5.19
CA ALA A 92 87.24 -11.29 -3.96
C ALA A 92 86.17 -12.38 -4.12
N ASP A 93 85.02 -12.02 -4.69
CA ASP A 93 83.94 -12.95 -5.03
C ASP A 93 83.36 -12.68 -6.42
N PRO A 94 82.74 -13.68 -7.07
CA PRO A 94 81.87 -13.47 -8.23
C PRO A 94 80.83 -12.37 -7.96
N PRO A 95 80.40 -11.58 -8.96
CA PRO A 95 79.45 -10.51 -8.71
C PRO A 95 78.14 -11.06 -8.14
N MET A 96 77.61 -10.43 -7.09
CA MET A 96 76.29 -10.78 -6.53
C MET A 96 75.20 -9.98 -7.20
N GLU A 97 74.17 -10.68 -7.68
CA GLU A 97 72.93 -10.06 -8.13
C GLU A 97 72.06 -9.67 -6.94
N ILE A 98 71.58 -8.42 -6.93
CA ILE A 98 70.62 -7.90 -5.97
C ILE A 98 69.44 -7.32 -6.72
N ASP A 99 68.25 -7.78 -6.35
CA ASP A 99 67.00 -7.19 -6.77
C ASP A 99 66.47 -6.22 -5.70
N ILE A 100 66.34 -4.96 -6.10
CA ILE A 100 65.69 -3.92 -5.30
C ILE A 100 64.28 -3.75 -5.84
N LEU A 101 63.29 -4.11 -5.03
CA LEU A 101 61.88 -3.93 -5.34
C LEU A 101 61.43 -2.56 -4.81
N VAL A 102 60.73 -1.80 -5.65
CA VAL A 102 60.11 -0.54 -5.24
C VAL A 102 58.70 -0.85 -4.74
N ILE A 103 58.42 -0.53 -3.48
CA ILE A 103 57.11 -0.73 -2.86
C ILE A 103 56.21 0.44 -3.22
N ASP A 104 55.04 0.06 -3.75
CA ASP A 104 53.95 0.91 -4.16
C ASP A 104 53.43 1.83 -3.05
N GLN A 105 53.07 3.06 -3.42
CA GLN A 105 52.31 4.02 -2.64
C GLN A 105 51.10 4.46 -3.47
N ASN A 106 49.96 4.72 -2.83
CA ASN A 106 48.78 5.22 -3.53
C ASN A 106 48.95 6.71 -3.86
N ASP A 107 49.67 7.01 -4.94
CA ASP A 107 49.97 8.37 -5.40
C ASP A 107 49.46 8.68 -6.81
N ASN A 108 48.97 7.67 -7.54
CA ASN A 108 48.21 7.87 -8.76
C ASN A 108 46.71 7.84 -8.47
N LYS A 109 45.95 8.65 -9.22
CA LYS A 109 44.48 8.66 -9.13
C LYS A 109 43.90 7.92 -10.34
N PRO A 110 42.73 7.27 -10.19
CA PRO A 110 42.09 6.62 -11.33
C PRO A 110 41.75 7.62 -12.45
N VAL A 111 41.99 7.23 -13.70
CA VAL A 111 41.70 8.03 -14.89
C VAL A 111 40.77 7.27 -15.84
N PHE A 112 39.68 7.89 -16.26
CA PHE A 112 38.78 7.34 -17.27
C PHE A 112 39.47 7.26 -18.64
N MET A 113 39.32 6.13 -19.35
CA MET A 113 39.92 5.92 -20.67
C MET A 113 39.31 6.79 -21.78
N GLN A 114 38.09 7.28 -21.58
CA GLN A 114 37.36 8.09 -22.56
C GLN A 114 36.65 9.25 -21.87
N ASN A 115 36.45 10.34 -22.60
CA ASN A 115 35.63 11.47 -22.17
C ASN A 115 35.11 12.24 -23.40
N PRO A 116 33.80 12.22 -23.71
CA PRO A 116 32.72 11.51 -23.01
C PRO A 116 32.63 10.02 -23.41
N PHE A 117 31.96 9.21 -22.58
CA PHE A 117 31.43 7.91 -23.01
C PHE A 117 30.04 8.13 -23.62
N LEU A 118 29.77 7.53 -24.79
CA LEU A 118 28.47 7.60 -25.45
C LEU A 118 27.80 6.23 -25.42
N GLY A 119 26.53 6.18 -25.02
CA GLY A 119 25.72 4.97 -24.95
C GLY A 119 24.27 5.22 -25.39
N SER A 120 23.57 4.17 -25.79
CA SER A 120 22.16 4.23 -26.20
C SER A 120 21.39 3.06 -25.61
N VAL A 121 20.19 3.32 -25.08
CA VAL A 121 19.30 2.32 -24.48
C VAL A 121 17.92 2.41 -25.13
N PRO A 122 17.29 1.29 -25.53
CA PRO A 122 15.91 1.29 -26.01
C PRO A 122 14.91 1.75 -24.92
N GLU A 123 13.90 2.52 -25.32
CA GLU A 123 12.75 2.79 -24.45
C GLU A 123 12.03 1.46 -24.10
N ALA A 124 11.51 1.34 -22.87
CA ALA A 124 10.95 0.10 -22.30
C ALA A 124 11.94 -1.08 -22.10
N SER A 125 13.25 -0.81 -22.07
CA SER A 125 14.26 -1.78 -21.59
C SER A 125 13.92 -2.29 -20.19
N LYS A 126 14.07 -3.61 -19.97
CA LYS A 126 13.81 -4.24 -18.68
C LYS A 126 14.83 -3.78 -17.63
N ILE A 127 14.44 -3.78 -16.35
CA ILE A 127 15.35 -3.57 -15.21
C ILE A 127 16.49 -4.60 -15.29
N GLY A 128 17.73 -4.15 -15.06
CA GLY A 128 18.93 -4.98 -15.16
C GLY A 128 19.52 -5.12 -16.58
N PHE A 129 18.97 -4.43 -17.59
CA PHE A 129 19.54 -4.43 -18.94
C PHE A 129 20.87 -3.65 -19.01
N GLU A 130 21.98 -4.35 -19.22
CA GLU A 130 23.28 -3.70 -19.43
C GLU A 130 23.30 -2.99 -20.80
N PHE A 131 23.48 -1.67 -20.79
CA PHE A 131 23.47 -0.85 -22.01
C PHE A 131 24.80 -0.16 -22.31
N MET A 132 25.69 -0.03 -21.32
CA MET A 132 27.05 0.48 -21.51
C MET A 132 27.99 0.04 -20.38
N LYS A 133 29.30 0.15 -20.67
CA LYS A 133 30.38 -0.08 -19.72
C LYS A 133 31.38 1.05 -19.78
N VAL A 134 31.72 1.62 -18.63
CA VAL A 134 32.81 2.60 -18.49
C VAL A 134 34.07 1.94 -17.95
N VAL A 135 35.23 2.45 -18.35
CA VAL A 135 36.53 1.90 -17.95
C VAL A 135 37.45 3.03 -17.50
N ALA A 136 38.05 2.84 -16.33
CA ALA A 136 39.14 3.65 -15.80
C ALA A 136 40.36 2.78 -15.50
N THR A 137 41.52 3.41 -15.42
CA THR A 137 42.80 2.78 -15.07
C THR A 137 43.46 3.55 -13.94
N ASP A 138 44.12 2.82 -13.04
CA ASP A 138 45.02 3.36 -12.04
C ASP A 138 46.44 2.87 -12.37
N ALA A 139 47.44 3.73 -12.20
CA ALA A 139 48.82 3.42 -12.55
C ALA A 139 49.58 2.70 -11.43
N ASP A 140 49.07 2.75 -10.19
CA ASP A 140 49.59 2.05 -9.01
C ASP A 140 49.68 0.53 -9.23
N GLU A 141 50.32 -0.19 -8.31
CA GLU A 141 50.63 -1.62 -8.49
C GLU A 141 49.37 -2.48 -8.73
N PRO A 142 49.33 -3.24 -9.86
CA PRO A 142 48.14 -3.98 -10.24
C PRO A 142 47.83 -5.13 -9.28
N GLY A 143 46.57 -5.26 -8.89
CA GLY A 143 46.07 -6.39 -8.08
C GLY A 143 46.19 -6.17 -6.57
N ASN A 144 46.63 -4.99 -6.12
CA ASN A 144 46.54 -4.54 -4.73
C ASN A 144 45.37 -3.55 -4.55
N MET A 145 45.19 -3.01 -3.34
CA MET A 145 44.13 -2.04 -3.04
C MET A 145 44.37 -0.63 -3.59
N ASN A 146 45.61 -0.28 -3.93
CA ASN A 146 45.95 1.05 -4.46
C ASN A 146 45.44 1.20 -5.89
N SER A 147 45.50 0.12 -6.68
CA SER A 147 44.89 0.07 -8.02
C SER A 147 43.45 -0.44 -8.06
N GLU A 148 42.79 -0.70 -6.92
CA GLU A 148 41.38 -1.13 -6.87
C GLU A 148 40.44 0.05 -7.14
N ILE A 149 39.84 0.05 -8.34
CA ILE A 149 38.91 1.12 -8.75
C ILE A 149 37.48 0.78 -8.33
N ARG A 150 36.79 1.76 -7.75
CA ARG A 150 35.34 1.69 -7.50
C ARG A 150 34.56 2.76 -8.24
N TYR A 151 33.62 2.33 -9.06
CA TYR A 151 32.78 3.23 -9.86
C TYR A 151 31.54 3.69 -9.08
N LYS A 152 31.16 4.95 -9.28
CA LYS A 152 29.93 5.52 -8.73
C LYS A 152 29.39 6.61 -9.65
N ILE A 153 28.08 6.60 -9.88
CA ILE A 153 27.38 7.71 -10.53
C ILE A 153 27.20 8.82 -9.49
N LEU A 154 27.72 10.01 -9.78
CA LEU A 154 27.59 11.19 -8.90
C LEU A 154 26.29 11.95 -9.17
N SER A 155 25.92 12.07 -10.45
CA SER A 155 24.76 12.83 -10.90
C SER A 155 24.29 12.33 -12.27
N GLN A 156 23.01 12.50 -12.53
CA GLN A 156 22.37 12.20 -13.81
C GLN A 156 21.66 13.46 -14.30
N ASP A 157 21.79 13.75 -15.59
CA ASP A 157 21.11 14.86 -16.26
C ASP A 157 20.41 14.34 -17.53
N PRO A 158 19.07 14.49 -17.67
CA PRO A 158 18.17 15.08 -16.68
C PRO A 158 18.02 14.21 -15.42
N PRO A 159 17.77 14.83 -14.25
CA PRO A 159 17.52 14.10 -12.99
C PRO A 159 16.10 13.50 -12.91
N LEU A 160 15.33 13.59 -14.01
CA LEU A 160 13.96 13.10 -14.14
C LEU A 160 13.94 11.93 -15.14
N PRO A 161 12.99 10.99 -15.03
CA PRO A 161 11.90 10.91 -14.05
C PRO A 161 12.36 10.40 -12.66
N ASN A 162 13.56 9.82 -12.56
CA ASN A 162 14.22 9.43 -11.30
C ASN A 162 15.68 9.94 -11.29
N LYS A 163 16.21 10.35 -10.14
CA LYS A 163 17.62 10.75 -9.97
C LYS A 163 18.60 9.59 -10.18
N ASN A 164 18.10 8.36 -10.08
CA ASN A 164 18.86 7.12 -10.15
C ASN A 164 18.29 6.21 -11.26
N MET A 165 18.05 6.75 -12.47
CA MET A 165 17.59 5.93 -13.61
C MET A 165 18.62 4.87 -14.00
N PHE A 166 19.89 5.10 -13.67
CA PHE A 166 20.98 4.20 -13.92
C PHE A 166 21.74 3.91 -12.62
N SER A 167 22.08 2.66 -12.42
CA SER A 167 23.08 2.20 -11.46
C SER A 167 24.37 1.89 -12.21
N ILE A 168 25.49 1.81 -11.48
CA ILE A 168 26.75 1.33 -12.02
C ILE A 168 27.29 0.25 -11.08
N ASN A 169 27.73 -0.86 -11.65
CA ASN A 169 28.42 -1.89 -10.91
C ASN A 169 29.77 -1.30 -10.42
N PRO A 170 29.99 -1.24 -9.10
CA PRO A 170 31.13 -0.55 -8.54
C PRO A 170 32.46 -1.22 -8.89
N VAL A 171 32.48 -2.49 -9.30
CA VAL A 171 33.71 -3.22 -9.66
C VAL A 171 33.91 -3.25 -11.18
N THR A 172 32.84 -3.51 -11.94
CA THR A 172 32.97 -3.75 -13.39
C THR A 172 32.76 -2.50 -14.25
N GLY A 173 32.15 -1.45 -13.70
CA GLY A 173 31.79 -0.25 -14.46
C GLY A 173 30.63 -0.44 -15.45
N ALA A 174 29.94 -1.58 -15.40
CA ALA A 174 28.72 -1.85 -16.18
C ALA A 174 27.53 -1.10 -15.59
N THR A 175 26.67 -0.48 -16.41
CA THR A 175 25.51 0.29 -15.93
C THR A 175 24.18 -0.45 -16.14
N GLU A 176 23.28 -0.40 -15.16
CA GLU A 176 21.95 -1.04 -15.20
C GLU A 176 20.81 -0.02 -14.97
N PRO A 177 19.64 -0.14 -15.61
CA PRO A 177 18.50 0.73 -15.34
C PRO A 177 17.83 0.45 -13.98
N ASN A 178 17.63 1.50 -13.16
CA ASN A 178 16.81 1.61 -11.91
C ASN A 178 17.03 0.57 -10.77
N SER A 179 17.39 1.00 -9.55
CA SER A 179 17.31 0.19 -8.30
C SER A 179 16.71 0.97 -7.09
N PRO A 180 16.13 0.30 -6.05
CA PRO A 180 14.93 0.70 -5.26
C PRO A 180 15.22 1.73 -4.14
N ASP A 181 14.36 2.66 -3.70
CA ASP A 181 12.92 2.94 -3.88
C ASP A 181 12.62 4.43 -4.05
N TRP A 182 11.61 4.72 -4.86
CA TRP A 182 10.81 5.94 -4.77
C TRP A 182 9.45 5.54 -4.24
N THR A 183 9.12 6.01 -3.05
CA THR A 183 7.76 5.90 -2.53
C THR A 183 6.98 7.10 -3.06
N THR A 184 5.94 6.83 -3.85
CA THR A 184 5.22 7.85 -4.63
C THR A 184 4.00 7.77 -3.70
N SER A 185 3.59 8.96 -3.27
CA SER A 185 2.32 9.21 -2.58
C SER A 185 1.26 9.63 -3.60
N TYR A 186 0.04 9.16 -3.40
CA TYR A 186 -1.10 9.55 -4.22
C TYR A 186 -2.07 10.31 -3.35
N LYS A 187 -2.76 11.28 -3.96
CA LYS A 187 -3.80 12.02 -3.26
C LYS A 187 -4.98 12.25 -4.19
N ILE A 188 -6.18 11.98 -3.70
CA ILE A 188 -7.41 12.38 -4.38
C ILE A 188 -7.60 13.86 -4.05
N VAL A 189 -7.60 14.71 -5.09
CA VAL A 189 -7.69 16.17 -4.94
C VAL A 189 -9.04 16.75 -5.35
N ALA A 190 -9.85 15.99 -6.09
CA ALA A 190 -11.24 16.33 -6.41
C ALA A 190 -12.05 15.08 -6.76
N GLY A 191 -13.39 15.17 -6.66
CA GLY A 191 -14.30 14.09 -7.05
C GLY A 191 -14.65 13.10 -5.94
N ASP A 192 -14.12 13.29 -4.73
CA ASP A 192 -14.42 12.48 -3.54
C ASP A 192 -14.88 13.34 -2.35
N ASP A 193 -15.84 14.23 -2.58
CA ASP A 193 -16.31 15.18 -1.56
C ASP A 193 -16.94 14.50 -0.33
N GLN A 194 -17.36 13.23 -0.49
CA GLN A 194 -17.98 12.42 0.55
C GLN A 194 -16.97 11.49 1.26
N GLY A 195 -15.71 11.46 0.84
CA GLY A 195 -14.66 10.61 1.41
C GLY A 195 -14.98 9.12 1.29
N MET A 196 -15.44 8.67 0.13
CA MET A 196 -15.79 7.29 -0.19
C MET A 196 -14.59 6.48 -0.69
N PHE A 197 -13.51 7.13 -1.11
CA PHE A 197 -12.33 6.48 -1.68
C PHE A 197 -11.07 6.83 -0.89
N SER A 198 -10.11 5.91 -0.88
CA SER A 198 -8.76 6.17 -0.41
C SER A 198 -7.78 5.71 -1.47
N VAL A 199 -6.67 6.42 -1.59
CA VAL A 199 -5.58 6.01 -2.47
C VAL A 199 -4.36 5.70 -1.61
N SER A 200 -3.77 4.53 -1.85
CA SER A 200 -2.57 4.07 -1.17
C SER A 200 -1.57 3.57 -2.18
N SER A 201 -0.28 3.68 -1.88
CA SER A 201 0.78 3.06 -2.67
C SER A 201 1.34 1.86 -1.92
N VAL A 202 1.69 0.82 -2.67
CA VAL A 202 2.41 -0.32 -2.11
C VAL A 202 3.89 -0.02 -2.25
N ALA A 203 4.65 -0.21 -1.16
CA ALA A 203 6.10 -0.08 -1.20
C ALA A 203 6.67 -0.89 -2.37
N HIS A 204 7.63 -0.30 -3.10
CA HIS A 204 8.27 -0.92 -4.27
C HIS A 204 7.37 -1.07 -5.52
N LYS A 205 6.15 -0.52 -5.54
CA LYS A 205 5.28 -0.42 -6.73
C LYS A 205 4.89 1.03 -7.01
N LEU A 206 4.84 1.35 -8.29
CA LEU A 206 4.59 2.69 -8.83
C LEU A 206 3.11 2.95 -9.09
N ASP A 207 2.27 2.06 -8.55
CA ASP A 207 0.85 2.02 -8.81
C ASP A 207 0.14 2.64 -7.61
N GLY A 208 -0.73 3.60 -7.87
CA GLY A 208 -1.70 4.09 -6.89
C GLY A 208 -2.88 3.11 -6.84
N ILE A 209 -3.08 2.48 -5.69
CA ILE A 209 -4.22 1.59 -5.44
C ILE A 209 -5.34 2.42 -4.83
N ILE A 210 -6.40 2.63 -5.60
CA ILE A 210 -7.63 3.24 -5.12
C ILE A 210 -8.52 2.13 -4.53
N THR A 211 -8.94 2.32 -3.29
CA THR A 211 -9.84 1.41 -2.57
C THR A 211 -11.07 2.18 -2.09
N THR A 212 -12.20 1.49 -1.96
CA THR A 212 -13.39 2.04 -1.34
C THR A 212 -13.26 2.03 0.19
N VAL A 213 -13.58 3.15 0.83
CA VAL A 213 -13.59 3.34 2.29
C VAL A 213 -15.01 3.18 2.83
N LYS A 214 -16.00 3.55 2.01
CA LYS A 214 -17.43 3.44 2.30
C LYS A 214 -18.10 2.56 1.23
N PRO A 215 -19.24 1.91 1.56
CA PRO A 215 -20.04 1.24 0.53
C PRO A 215 -20.46 2.25 -0.54
N LEU A 216 -20.34 1.84 -1.81
CA LEU A 216 -20.88 2.57 -2.95
C LEU A 216 -22.30 2.07 -3.21
N ASP A 217 -23.14 2.96 -3.74
CA ASP A 217 -24.56 2.74 -3.99
C ASP A 217 -24.81 3.19 -5.43
N PHE A 218 -25.20 2.24 -6.29
CA PHE A 218 -25.30 2.44 -7.73
C PHE A 218 -26.43 3.41 -8.08
N GLU A 219 -27.57 3.31 -7.40
CA GLU A 219 -28.77 4.13 -7.56
C GLU A 219 -28.47 5.60 -7.22
N LYS A 220 -27.67 5.84 -6.17
CA LYS A 220 -27.24 7.20 -5.85
C LYS A 220 -26.27 7.76 -6.88
N GLN A 221 -25.30 6.96 -7.31
CA GLN A 221 -24.26 7.41 -8.23
C GLN A 221 -23.60 6.23 -8.96
N CYS A 222 -23.97 6.02 -10.22
CA CYS A 222 -23.43 4.94 -11.06
C CYS A 222 -22.01 5.20 -11.57
N GLU A 223 -21.49 6.43 -11.42
CA GLU A 223 -20.18 6.82 -11.91
C GLU A 223 -19.52 7.91 -11.05
N HIS A 224 -18.24 7.70 -10.70
CA HIS A 224 -17.40 8.69 -10.03
C HIS A 224 -16.24 9.12 -10.92
N LEU A 225 -15.98 10.42 -10.98
CA LEU A 225 -14.81 11.00 -11.65
C LEU A 225 -13.85 11.56 -10.59
N LEU A 226 -12.77 10.84 -10.34
CA LEU A 226 -11.76 11.22 -9.36
C LEU A 226 -10.61 11.94 -10.07
N LEU A 227 -10.18 13.07 -9.53
CA LEU A 227 -8.93 13.71 -9.92
C LEU A 227 -7.87 13.32 -8.89
N VAL A 228 -6.86 12.58 -9.32
CA VAL A 228 -5.79 12.05 -8.47
C VAL A 228 -4.49 12.73 -8.84
N THR A 229 -3.80 13.31 -7.86
CA THR A 229 -2.42 13.75 -8.01
C THR A 229 -1.47 12.66 -7.57
N VAL A 230 -0.32 12.61 -8.22
CA VAL A 230 0.82 11.85 -7.74
C VAL A 230 1.88 12.84 -7.27
N GLU A 231 2.35 12.63 -6.05
CA GLU A 231 3.33 13.45 -5.36
C GLU A 231 4.43 12.54 -4.84
N ASN A 232 5.68 13.01 -4.86
CA ASN A 232 6.74 12.27 -4.20
C ASN A 232 6.62 12.50 -2.69
N ASP A 233 6.77 11.44 -1.88
CA ASP A 233 6.81 11.58 -0.41
C ASP A 233 7.89 12.56 0.07
N VAL A 234 8.93 12.76 -0.76
CA VAL A 234 9.96 13.77 -0.53
C VAL A 234 9.68 14.99 -1.39
N PRO A 235 9.49 16.19 -0.80
CA PRO A 235 9.15 17.40 -1.56
C PRO A 235 10.24 17.74 -2.56
N PHE A 236 9.82 18.16 -3.75
CA PHE A 236 10.73 18.57 -4.81
C PHE A 236 11.54 19.79 -4.36
N SER A 237 12.84 19.80 -4.70
CA SER A 237 13.77 20.91 -4.42
C SER A 237 13.41 22.22 -5.16
N THR A 238 12.41 22.18 -6.04
CA THR A 238 11.75 23.32 -6.69
C THR A 238 10.26 23.00 -6.83
N PRO A 239 9.34 23.97 -6.70
CA PRO A 239 7.91 23.71 -6.91
C PRO A 239 7.67 23.30 -8.38
N LEU A 240 7.37 22.02 -8.57
CA LEU A 240 7.03 21.43 -9.87
C LEU A 240 5.50 21.24 -9.94
N LEU A 241 4.96 21.31 -11.15
CA LEU A 241 3.56 20.99 -11.40
C LEU A 241 3.36 19.49 -11.13
N THR A 242 2.50 19.15 -10.18
CA THR A 242 2.09 17.78 -9.89
C THR A 242 1.32 17.22 -11.09
N SER A 243 1.64 16.01 -11.51
CA SER A 243 0.87 15.34 -12.56
C SER A 243 -0.46 14.88 -11.99
N THR A 244 -1.54 15.09 -12.74
CA THR A 244 -2.91 14.73 -12.35
C THR A 244 -3.48 13.71 -13.33
N ALA A 245 -4.16 12.69 -12.82
CA ALA A 245 -4.92 11.74 -13.63
C ALA A 245 -6.40 11.80 -13.27
N THR A 246 -7.25 11.70 -14.29
CA THR A 246 -8.69 11.53 -14.09
C THR A 246 -9.04 10.05 -14.12
N VAL A 247 -9.56 9.53 -13.01
CA VAL A 247 -9.98 8.13 -12.87
C VAL A 247 -11.50 8.09 -12.90
N LYS A 248 -12.05 7.39 -13.90
CA LYS A 248 -13.49 7.13 -14.02
C LYS A 248 -13.80 5.77 -13.40
N VAL A 249 -14.51 5.78 -12.28
CA VAL A 249 -14.96 4.58 -11.57
C VAL A 249 -16.41 4.35 -11.95
N SER A 250 -16.66 3.31 -12.74
CA SER A 250 -18.01 2.82 -13.02
C SER A 250 -18.42 1.87 -11.90
N VAL A 251 -19.49 2.20 -11.18
CA VAL A 251 -20.07 1.29 -10.18
C VAL A 251 -20.83 0.23 -10.96
N LYS A 252 -20.58 -1.04 -10.65
CA LYS A 252 -21.43 -2.12 -11.16
C LYS A 252 -22.64 -2.19 -10.26
N ASP A 253 -23.80 -2.19 -10.91
CA ASP A 253 -25.05 -2.50 -10.26
C ASP A 253 -25.01 -3.93 -9.71
N GLU A 254 -25.39 -4.07 -8.46
CA GLU A 254 -25.67 -5.34 -7.81
C GLU A 254 -27.13 -5.26 -7.40
N ASN A 255 -27.94 -6.24 -7.78
CA ASN A 255 -29.36 -6.22 -7.52
C ASN A 255 -29.66 -6.03 -6.01
N GLU A 256 -30.07 -4.82 -5.63
CA GLU A 256 -30.45 -4.49 -4.25
C GLU A 256 -31.96 -4.71 -4.04
N ALA A 257 -32.30 -5.35 -2.92
CA ALA A 257 -33.69 -5.54 -2.54
C ALA A 257 -34.44 -4.19 -2.51
N PRO A 258 -35.62 -4.08 -3.15
CA PRO A 258 -36.39 -2.84 -3.16
C PRO A 258 -36.63 -2.30 -1.75
N VAL A 259 -36.41 -1.00 -1.50
CA VAL A 259 -36.57 -0.43 -0.14
C VAL A 259 -37.86 0.38 -0.05
N PHE A 260 -38.80 -0.06 0.80
CA PHE A 260 -39.98 0.74 1.14
C PHE A 260 -39.59 2.03 1.87
N GLN A 261 -40.08 3.17 1.37
CA GLN A 261 -39.92 4.48 2.02
C GLN A 261 -41.27 5.19 2.19
N PRO A 262 -41.77 5.36 3.43
CA PRO A 262 -41.18 4.87 4.69
C PRO A 262 -41.26 3.34 4.83
N ARG A 263 -40.35 2.74 5.63
CA ARG A 263 -40.36 1.30 5.94
C ARG A 263 -41.63 0.85 6.68
N GLU A 264 -42.22 1.76 7.44
CA GLU A 264 -43.48 1.57 8.16
C GLU A 264 -44.48 2.62 7.68
N ARG A 265 -45.58 2.16 7.09
CA ARG A 265 -46.68 3.02 6.63
C ARG A 265 -47.85 2.88 7.59
N LYS A 266 -48.20 4.00 8.25
CA LYS A 266 -49.38 4.10 9.11
C LYS A 266 -50.51 4.76 8.37
N ILE A 267 -51.68 4.14 8.41
CA ILE A 267 -52.92 4.68 7.86
C ILE A 267 -54.05 4.44 8.84
N SER A 268 -55.07 5.28 8.81
CA SER A 268 -56.27 5.09 9.62
C SER A 268 -57.49 4.94 8.71
N ARG A 269 -58.33 3.95 9.00
CA ARG A 269 -59.50 3.58 8.20
C ARG A 269 -60.60 2.98 9.06
N PRO A 270 -61.89 3.23 8.76
CA PRO A 270 -62.99 2.56 9.43
C PRO A 270 -63.04 1.07 9.05
N GLU A 271 -63.61 0.25 9.91
CA GLU A 271 -63.75 -1.19 9.69
C GLU A 271 -64.81 -1.57 8.64
N ASP A 272 -65.81 -0.71 8.43
CA ASP A 272 -66.93 -0.91 7.48
C ASP A 272 -66.54 -0.83 5.99
N LEU A 273 -65.24 -0.87 5.69
CA LEU A 273 -64.74 -0.82 4.33
C LEU A 273 -65.19 -2.04 3.52
N THR A 274 -66.04 -1.77 2.53
CA THR A 274 -66.48 -2.77 1.55
C THR A 274 -65.33 -3.25 0.67
N ALA A 275 -65.32 -4.56 0.38
CA ALA A 275 -64.35 -5.19 -0.52
C ALA A 275 -64.19 -4.44 -1.85
N GLY A 276 -62.94 -4.23 -2.28
CA GLY A 276 -62.59 -3.54 -3.52
C GLY A 276 -62.44 -2.01 -3.41
N ARG A 277 -62.70 -1.40 -2.24
CA ARG A 277 -62.36 0.02 -2.00
C ARG A 277 -60.95 0.16 -1.40
N GLY A 278 -60.23 1.20 -1.85
CA GLY A 278 -58.79 1.33 -1.67
C GLY A 278 -58.36 1.78 -0.27
N VAL A 279 -57.28 1.17 0.22
CA VAL A 279 -56.63 1.49 1.50
C VAL A 279 -55.17 1.90 1.20
N VAL A 280 -55.05 3.06 0.54
CA VAL A 280 -53.84 3.87 0.30
C VAL A 280 -52.77 3.30 -0.69
N LEU A 281 -52.29 4.18 -1.58
CA LEU A 281 -51.12 4.01 -2.44
C LEU A 281 -49.83 3.86 -1.61
N HIS A 282 -49.02 2.82 -1.89
CA HIS A 282 -47.58 2.88 -1.64
C HIS A 282 -46.93 3.66 -2.79
N LEU A 283 -46.66 4.96 -2.56
CA LEU A 283 -45.67 5.66 -3.38
C LEU A 283 -44.32 5.06 -3.03
N HIS A 284 -43.80 4.20 -3.90
CA HIS A 284 -42.35 4.13 -4.07
C HIS A 284 -41.97 5.50 -4.61
N ASN A 285 -41.51 6.39 -3.73
CA ASN A 285 -40.69 7.48 -4.26
C ASN A 285 -39.42 6.78 -4.70
N ASP A 286 -39.28 6.61 -6.02
CA ASP A 286 -38.03 6.29 -6.68
C ASP A 286 -36.94 7.13 -6.04
N ILE A 287 -36.17 6.53 -5.15
CA ILE A 287 -34.86 7.07 -4.86
C ILE A 287 -34.04 6.73 -6.09
N VAL A 288 -34.08 7.71 -7.00
CA VAL A 288 -32.94 8.15 -7.79
C VAL A 288 -32.49 7.10 -8.82
N THR A 289 -33.00 7.29 -10.04
CA THR A 289 -32.25 7.13 -11.29
C THR A 289 -31.24 5.99 -11.35
N SER A 290 -31.73 4.76 -11.56
CA SER A 290 -31.17 3.86 -12.56
C SER A 290 -32.29 2.96 -13.05
N ILE A 291 -32.38 2.85 -14.36
CA ILE A 291 -33.50 2.24 -15.06
C ILE A 291 -33.36 0.72 -14.92
N MET A 292 -34.46 0.05 -14.56
CA MET A 292 -34.85 -1.31 -15.00
C MET A 292 -34.97 -2.44 -13.98
N LEU A 293 -35.52 -2.22 -12.77
CA LEU A 293 -36.22 -3.30 -12.08
C LEU A 293 -37.62 -2.81 -11.72
N CYS A 294 -38.63 -3.36 -12.39
CA CYS A 294 -40.03 -3.20 -12.01
C CYS A 294 -40.30 -4.26 -10.92
N PRO A 295 -40.29 -3.93 -9.63
CA PRO A 295 -40.55 -4.95 -8.61
C PRO A 295 -41.99 -5.43 -8.73
N ARG A 296 -42.18 -6.74 -8.57
CA ARG A 296 -43.50 -7.32 -8.33
C ARG A 296 -43.83 -7.27 -6.84
N TYR A 297 -45.07 -6.97 -6.52
CA TYR A 297 -45.52 -6.82 -5.14
C TYR A 297 -46.32 -8.01 -4.66
N GLU A 298 -46.00 -8.49 -3.46
CA GLU A 298 -46.65 -9.65 -2.85
C GLU A 298 -46.98 -9.37 -1.37
N ILE A 299 -47.97 -10.06 -0.82
CA ILE A 299 -48.27 -10.01 0.62
C ILE A 299 -47.38 -11.02 1.32
N GLY A 300 -46.49 -10.54 2.19
CA GLY A 300 -45.64 -11.39 3.02
C GLY A 300 -46.35 -11.90 4.27
N SER A 301 -47.20 -11.08 4.89
CA SER A 301 -48.00 -11.47 6.05
C SER A 301 -49.31 -10.68 6.12
N ASP A 302 -50.42 -11.40 6.20
CA ASP A 302 -51.78 -10.86 6.34
C ASP A 302 -52.58 -11.84 7.21
N PRO A 303 -52.46 -11.76 8.55
CA PRO A 303 -53.00 -12.76 9.47
C PRO A 303 -54.50 -13.04 9.34
N ALA A 304 -55.28 -12.02 8.99
CA ALA A 304 -56.73 -12.12 8.81
C ALA A 304 -57.15 -12.30 7.33
N GLY A 305 -56.22 -12.19 6.38
CA GLY A 305 -56.54 -12.33 4.95
C GLY A 305 -57.36 -11.16 4.38
N TRP A 306 -57.33 -9.98 5.00
CA TRP A 306 -58.17 -8.83 4.65
C TRP A 306 -57.64 -7.99 3.50
N LEU A 307 -56.40 -8.21 3.08
CA LEU A 307 -55.73 -7.39 2.10
C LEU A 307 -55.55 -8.15 0.78
N MET A 308 -55.49 -7.38 -0.30
CA MET A 308 -54.96 -7.84 -1.58
C MET A 308 -54.06 -6.74 -2.14
N ILE A 309 -53.07 -7.11 -2.94
CA ILE A 309 -52.13 -6.17 -3.54
C ILE A 309 -52.10 -6.36 -5.05
N ASN A 310 -52.01 -5.24 -5.78
CA ASN A 310 -51.75 -5.27 -7.21
C ASN A 310 -50.26 -5.50 -7.45
N GLU A 311 -49.94 -6.61 -8.11
CA GLU A 311 -48.56 -7.08 -8.34
C GLU A 311 -47.68 -6.07 -9.08
N GLN A 312 -48.22 -5.17 -9.90
CA GLN A 312 -47.43 -4.22 -10.70
C GLN A 312 -47.32 -2.83 -10.08
N THR A 313 -48.36 -2.41 -9.35
CA THR A 313 -48.47 -1.03 -8.83
C THR A 313 -48.25 -0.94 -7.33
N GLY A 314 -48.24 -2.07 -6.61
CA GLY A 314 -48.12 -2.11 -5.16
C GLY A 314 -49.33 -1.54 -4.42
N LEU A 315 -50.42 -1.26 -5.13
CA LEU A 315 -51.66 -0.74 -4.55
C LEU A 315 -52.33 -1.85 -3.72
N SER A 316 -52.45 -1.61 -2.42
CA SER A 316 -53.17 -2.49 -1.51
C SER A 316 -54.65 -2.08 -1.42
N THR A 317 -55.54 -3.05 -1.55
CA THR A 317 -56.99 -2.88 -1.43
C THR A 317 -57.57 -3.87 -0.44
N VAL A 318 -58.77 -3.56 0.07
CA VAL A 318 -59.48 -4.45 0.98
C VAL A 318 -60.07 -5.61 0.20
N LYS A 319 -59.72 -6.83 0.60
CA LYS A 319 -60.23 -8.09 0.06
C LYS A 319 -61.50 -8.55 0.78
N SER A 320 -61.57 -8.34 2.08
CA SER A 320 -62.68 -8.72 2.96
C SER A 320 -62.90 -7.65 4.02
N SER A 321 -64.10 -7.55 4.57
CA SER A 321 -64.43 -6.59 5.63
C SER A 321 -63.41 -6.67 6.77
N MET A 322 -62.87 -5.52 7.15
CA MET A 322 -62.07 -5.39 8.36
C MET A 322 -63.02 -5.37 9.56
N ASP A 323 -62.54 -5.82 10.70
CA ASP A 323 -63.31 -5.94 11.94
C ASP A 323 -62.37 -5.61 13.08
N ARG A 324 -62.63 -4.53 13.79
CA ARG A 324 -61.76 -4.00 14.84
C ARG A 324 -61.79 -4.91 16.07
N GLU A 325 -62.90 -5.58 16.34
CA GLU A 325 -63.11 -6.48 17.47
C GLU A 325 -62.48 -7.86 17.23
N SER A 326 -62.02 -8.10 16.00
CA SER A 326 -61.30 -9.30 15.63
C SER A 326 -60.04 -9.52 16.47
N GLY A 327 -59.76 -10.78 16.83
CA GLY A 327 -58.55 -11.14 17.56
C GLY A 327 -57.22 -10.88 16.82
N PHE A 328 -57.28 -10.52 15.54
CA PHE A 328 -56.12 -10.11 14.73
C PHE A 328 -55.78 -8.61 14.86
N VAL A 329 -56.69 -7.81 15.43
CA VAL A 329 -56.47 -6.38 15.72
C VAL A 329 -56.02 -6.25 17.17
N GLN A 330 -54.87 -5.61 17.37
CA GLN A 330 -54.31 -5.41 18.71
C GLN A 330 -54.21 -3.92 19.00
N HIS A 331 -54.86 -3.46 20.06
CA HIS A 331 -54.90 -2.03 20.44
C HIS A 331 -55.38 -1.12 19.29
N GLY A 332 -56.41 -1.55 18.55
CA GLY A 332 -56.96 -0.82 17.40
C GLY A 332 -56.06 -0.84 16.16
N LYS A 333 -55.02 -1.69 16.11
CA LYS A 333 -54.07 -1.76 15.00
C LYS A 333 -54.01 -3.14 14.38
N TYR A 334 -54.15 -3.17 13.07
CA TYR A 334 -53.89 -4.32 12.23
C TYR A 334 -52.53 -4.16 11.54
N THR A 335 -51.66 -5.16 11.61
CA THR A 335 -50.32 -5.11 11.02
C THR A 335 -50.16 -6.17 9.94
N ALA A 336 -49.74 -5.74 8.76
CA ALA A 336 -49.43 -6.60 7.62
C ALA A 336 -48.02 -6.32 7.10
N LEU A 337 -47.40 -7.33 6.47
CA LEU A 337 -46.10 -7.20 5.80
C LEU A 337 -46.29 -7.28 4.29
N ILE A 338 -45.73 -6.31 3.59
CA ILE A 338 -45.74 -6.22 2.13
C ILE A 338 -44.33 -6.49 1.62
N LEU A 339 -44.22 -7.30 0.58
CA LEU A 339 -42.97 -7.64 -0.08
C LEU A 339 -42.90 -6.95 -1.44
N ALA A 340 -41.72 -6.47 -1.78
CA ALA A 340 -41.39 -6.00 -3.12
C ALA A 340 -40.23 -6.86 -3.62
N VAL A 341 -40.47 -7.63 -4.67
CA VAL A 341 -39.50 -8.58 -5.22
C VAL A 341 -39.04 -8.06 -6.56
N ASP A 342 -37.74 -7.87 -6.73
CA ASP A 342 -37.22 -7.50 -8.04
C ASP A 342 -37.33 -8.68 -9.04
N ASP A 343 -37.27 -8.36 -10.33
CA ASP A 343 -37.50 -9.29 -11.45
C ASP A 343 -36.18 -9.76 -12.09
N ASP A 344 -35.10 -9.81 -11.30
CA ASP A 344 -33.77 -10.21 -11.74
C ASP A 344 -33.53 -11.73 -11.68
N ASP A 345 -32.46 -12.20 -12.34
CA ASP A 345 -32.06 -13.63 -12.40
C ASP A 345 -31.78 -14.24 -11.00
N LEU A 346 -31.45 -13.41 -10.02
CA LEU A 346 -31.36 -13.75 -8.60
C LEU A 346 -32.21 -12.75 -7.81
N PRO A 347 -33.49 -13.06 -7.52
CA PRO A 347 -34.41 -12.08 -7.00
C PRO A 347 -34.09 -11.70 -5.55
N ALA A 348 -34.00 -10.40 -5.25
CA ALA A 348 -33.93 -9.89 -3.89
C ALA A 348 -35.30 -9.34 -3.45
N THR A 349 -35.52 -9.27 -2.13
CA THR A 349 -36.85 -8.97 -1.57
C THR A 349 -36.81 -7.89 -0.51
N GLY A 350 -37.47 -6.79 -0.79
CA GLY A 350 -37.80 -5.72 0.15
C GLY A 350 -38.97 -6.08 1.05
N THR A 351 -38.93 -5.67 2.33
CA THR A 351 -40.06 -5.84 3.25
C THR A 351 -40.51 -4.50 3.83
N GLY A 352 -41.78 -4.18 3.67
CA GLY A 352 -42.46 -3.01 4.23
C GLY A 352 -43.52 -3.41 5.24
N THR A 353 -43.72 -2.61 6.29
CA THR A 353 -44.76 -2.83 7.30
C THR A 353 -45.93 -1.88 7.06
N LEU A 354 -47.12 -2.44 6.85
CA LEU A 354 -48.38 -1.69 6.79
C LEU A 354 -49.09 -1.80 8.14
N VAL A 355 -49.27 -0.66 8.80
CA VAL A 355 -50.02 -0.55 10.05
C VAL A 355 -51.32 0.19 9.75
N VAL A 356 -52.43 -0.53 9.83
CA VAL A 356 -53.78 0.02 9.69
C VAL A 356 -54.35 0.25 11.08
N GLU A 357 -54.53 1.51 11.45
CA GLU A 357 -55.31 1.92 12.59
C GLU A 357 -56.79 1.81 12.20
N VAL A 358 -57.46 0.81 12.76
CA VAL A 358 -58.85 0.50 12.46
C VAL A 358 -59.72 1.38 13.36
N GLU A 359 -60.42 2.33 12.76
CA GLU A 359 -61.38 3.19 13.47
C GLU A 359 -62.61 2.35 13.83
N ASP A 360 -63.15 2.55 15.04
CA ASP A 360 -64.42 1.93 15.47
C ASP A 360 -65.53 2.41 14.54
N VAL A 361 -66.38 1.47 14.16
CA VAL A 361 -67.75 1.73 13.74
C VAL A 361 -68.66 1.05 14.76
N ASN A 362 -69.74 1.72 15.17
CA ASN A 362 -70.71 1.08 16.06
C ASN A 362 -71.49 0.01 15.30
N ASP A 363 -71.05 -1.24 15.41
CA ASP A 363 -71.66 -2.39 14.76
C ASP A 363 -71.93 -3.57 15.72
N HIS A 364 -71.47 -3.47 16.97
CA HIS A 364 -71.81 -4.40 18.04
C HIS A 364 -72.91 -3.85 18.95
N PRO A 365 -74.14 -4.40 18.92
CA PRO A 365 -75.18 -3.93 19.81
C PRO A 365 -74.91 -4.33 21.28
N PRO A 366 -75.41 -3.54 22.26
CA PRO A 366 -75.38 -3.92 23.66
C PRO A 366 -76.11 -5.24 23.90
N THR A 367 -75.42 -6.22 24.47
CA THR A 367 -75.98 -7.55 24.76
C THR A 367 -75.89 -7.92 26.23
N ILE A 368 -76.90 -8.66 26.71
CA ILE A 368 -76.92 -9.20 28.07
C ILE A 368 -76.55 -10.68 27.98
N ARG A 369 -75.41 -11.09 28.54
CA ARG A 369 -74.98 -12.51 28.51
C ARG A 369 -75.84 -13.44 29.37
N LYS A 370 -76.45 -12.93 30.43
CA LYS A 370 -77.30 -13.72 31.33
C LYS A 370 -78.74 -13.70 30.83
N THR A 371 -79.12 -14.73 30.09
CA THR A 371 -80.48 -14.91 29.56
C THR A 371 -81.42 -15.64 30.54
N ALA A 372 -80.88 -16.20 31.62
CA ALA A 372 -81.65 -16.83 32.69
C ALA A 372 -81.24 -16.21 34.04
N ILE A 373 -82.24 -15.72 34.77
CA ILE A 373 -82.09 -15.17 36.11
C ILE A 373 -82.99 -15.93 37.07
N ALA A 374 -82.52 -16.12 38.30
CA ALA A 374 -83.30 -16.69 39.39
C ALA A 374 -83.49 -15.61 40.45
N VAL A 375 -84.75 -15.36 40.83
CA VAL A 375 -85.13 -14.35 41.81
C VAL A 375 -85.86 -15.04 42.97
N CYS A 376 -85.54 -14.63 44.20
CA CYS A 376 -86.19 -15.15 45.40
C CYS A 376 -87.53 -14.43 45.63
N ASN A 377 -88.58 -15.18 45.96
CA ASN A 377 -89.95 -14.65 46.13
C ASN A 377 -90.18 -13.93 47.49
N GLN A 378 -89.36 -14.19 48.51
CA GLN A 378 -89.56 -13.62 49.86
C GLN A 378 -88.75 -12.34 50.12
N ASP A 379 -87.61 -12.18 49.45
CA ASP A 379 -86.70 -11.03 49.61
C ASP A 379 -85.83 -10.90 48.34
N PRO A 380 -86.35 -10.28 47.27
CA PRO A 380 -85.64 -10.19 46.00
C PRO A 380 -84.45 -9.22 46.11
N VAL A 381 -83.25 -9.70 45.76
CA VAL A 381 -82.03 -8.87 45.68
C VAL A 381 -81.85 -8.38 44.22
N PRO A 382 -81.40 -7.14 43.99
CA PRO A 382 -81.11 -6.65 42.65
C PRO A 382 -80.18 -7.60 41.87
N VAL A 383 -80.60 -7.97 40.66
CA VAL A 383 -79.81 -8.86 39.79
C VAL A 383 -78.91 -8.02 38.89
N LEU A 384 -77.60 -8.21 39.03
CA LEU A 384 -76.63 -7.58 38.14
C LEU A 384 -76.59 -8.32 36.80
N LEU A 385 -77.10 -7.63 35.78
CA LEU A 385 -77.03 -8.00 34.37
C LEU A 385 -75.92 -7.18 33.70
N PRO A 386 -74.71 -7.74 33.54
CA PRO A 386 -73.66 -7.02 32.82
C PRO A 386 -74.07 -6.90 31.35
N VAL A 387 -74.13 -5.66 30.90
CA VAL A 387 -74.23 -5.32 29.48
C VAL A 387 -72.82 -5.37 28.92
N LEU A 388 -72.65 -6.13 27.84
CA LEU A 388 -71.43 -6.17 27.06
C LEU A 388 -71.70 -5.58 25.70
N ASP A 389 -70.77 -4.76 25.27
CA ASP A 389 -70.74 -4.17 23.95
C ASP A 389 -69.32 -4.39 23.42
N GLY A 390 -69.23 -4.83 22.16
CA GLY A 390 -67.97 -5.15 21.51
C GLY A 390 -67.19 -3.89 21.14
N ASP A 391 -67.90 -2.79 20.88
CA ASP A 391 -67.31 -1.56 20.35
C ASP A 391 -66.36 -0.89 21.36
N GLY A 392 -65.40 -0.13 20.84
CA GLY A 392 -64.48 0.62 21.66
C GLY A 392 -65.06 1.85 22.39
N PRO A 393 -64.16 2.63 23.04
CA PRO A 393 -64.56 3.78 23.85
C PRO A 393 -65.27 4.86 23.01
N GLY A 394 -66.49 5.22 23.41
CA GLY A 394 -67.33 6.22 22.74
C GLY A 394 -68.53 5.62 22.01
N PHE A 395 -68.50 4.31 21.69
CA PHE A 395 -69.61 3.60 21.07
C PHE A 395 -70.23 2.51 21.96
N SER A 396 -69.51 2.01 22.97
CA SER A 396 -70.05 1.10 23.99
C SER A 396 -70.81 1.82 25.12
N ALA A 397 -70.09 2.32 26.13
CA ALA A 397 -70.69 3.00 27.28
C ALA A 397 -70.75 4.53 27.09
N PRO A 398 -71.72 5.26 27.68
CA PRO A 398 -72.75 4.79 28.62
C PRO A 398 -74.01 4.21 27.95
N PHE A 399 -74.59 3.20 28.59
CA PHE A 399 -75.82 2.54 28.11
C PHE A 399 -77.09 3.20 28.67
N SER A 400 -78.17 3.19 27.89
CA SER A 400 -79.54 3.45 28.34
C SER A 400 -80.34 2.16 28.33
N VAL A 401 -81.11 1.89 29.38
CA VAL A 401 -81.93 0.67 29.50
C VAL A 401 -83.40 1.05 29.52
N GLU A 402 -84.19 0.37 28.70
CA GLU A 402 -85.65 0.51 28.65
C GLU A 402 -86.30 -0.88 28.63
N LEU A 403 -87.42 -1.04 29.34
CA LEU A 403 -88.21 -2.26 29.34
C LEU A 403 -89.34 -2.11 28.31
N LEU A 404 -89.27 -2.89 27.22
CA LEU A 404 -90.18 -2.75 26.07
C LEU A 404 -91.55 -3.40 26.27
N ASP A 405 -91.72 -4.20 27.32
CA ASP A 405 -93.00 -4.76 27.73
C ASP A 405 -93.39 -4.20 29.11
N PRO A 406 -94.21 -3.14 29.15
CA PRO A 406 -94.61 -2.48 30.39
C PRO A 406 -95.74 -3.20 31.14
N ASP A 407 -96.28 -4.33 30.66
CA ASP A 407 -97.43 -5.00 31.29
C ASP A 407 -97.07 -5.80 32.57
N HIS A 408 -95.83 -5.66 33.07
CA HIS A 408 -95.40 -6.18 34.37
C HIS A 408 -94.85 -5.05 35.27
N ASP A 409 -95.71 -4.52 36.14
CA ASP A 409 -95.43 -3.46 37.13
C ASP A 409 -94.31 -3.80 38.16
N ASP A 410 -93.80 -5.03 38.18
CA ASP A 410 -92.83 -5.53 39.16
C ASP A 410 -91.35 -5.38 38.73
N TRP A 411 -91.08 -4.80 37.55
CA TRP A 411 -89.73 -4.63 37.02
C TRP A 411 -89.30 -3.17 36.91
N THR A 412 -88.08 -2.88 37.37
CA THR A 412 -87.42 -1.58 37.19
C THR A 412 -85.98 -1.78 36.72
N ALA A 413 -85.55 -0.99 35.74
CA ALA A 413 -84.16 -0.93 35.27
C ALA A 413 -83.53 0.43 35.63
N GLY A 414 -82.25 0.45 36.00
CA GLY A 414 -81.54 1.66 36.40
C GLY A 414 -80.03 1.49 36.51
#